data_AF-A0A2J6T069-F1
#
_entry.id   AF-A0A2J6T069-F1
#
_cell.length_a   1.000
_cell.length_b   1.000
_cell.length_c   1.000
_cell.angle_alpha   90.00
_cell.angle_beta   90.00
_cell.angle_gamma   90.00
#
_symmetry.space_group_name_H-M   'P 1'
#
loop_
_entity.id
_entity.type
_entity.pdbx_description
1 polymer ?
#
loop_
_entity_poly.entity_id
_entity_poly.type
_entity_poly.pdbx_seq_one_letter_code
_entity_poly.pdbx_strand_id
1 'polypeptide(L)'
;MAGVGEITKGVHKMDLNIAGTSLDTEGCRRKPALGSKSITVHEEPEIKVNNCCEGGRLFGIWILLSAFDEAELSVQKQVTRKAPKSSGSPSADKGTGYASRLGMGLNLLRRPMWDQYLALDLSVQQQAGNDGKEDKPMTDILKILPPFLPSSSSKPAPELFAMFRLSLLIDRLAELIRNDSVTDMTKRKDLYHAAFAFSAAVAKHPALSVLLLEQRPTKKGSPGLQALGKEAGRRGLKVDTSSAGLNLSLLACGQKTSQHAKAFAGLTENGIIKENAQSRDTKEAIDMCRALFRFTSAARETAPAAYEALILVPKDNWETFQEMNKVAFTDDVLDGHIYLEPRLLQGEFSRFGEAPIGRMRRLHEELTTLKTSLPKGIFLKVSDARLDVMKVMIRGVRNSPYGGGLFVFDVFLPGGWPMEPPKVLFAMDKEEIGCTMFTENYDVLSPNIHTDGKVCLSLLNTWVGSAQEQWQPNVSTLLSVFVSIQSFILGEPNPYRNNPGMEGEGNSQASKAYNKQVQCKTVLYAMLFWLEEENANRSVWKEISAEYWLHKGKKVLDTVKQWSKSNKALRAYDKANNSYHRRGRTGRGADLVARLEKGLESLGKELDEQGMIKYRY
;
A
#
# COMPACT_ATOMS: atom_id res chain seq x y z
N MET A 1 -33.49 -25.47 -26.31
CA MET A 1 -33.26 -24.05 -26.66
C MET A 1 -34.57 -23.24 -26.66
N ALA A 2 -35.32 -23.20 -25.55
CA ALA A 2 -36.44 -22.24 -25.40
C ALA A 2 -36.75 -21.86 -23.93
N GLY A 3 -35.86 -22.17 -22.98
CA GLY A 3 -36.07 -21.90 -21.54
C GLY A 3 -34.90 -21.23 -20.82
N VAL A 4 -33.90 -20.71 -21.57
CA VAL A 4 -32.68 -20.10 -21.01
C VAL A 4 -32.68 -18.57 -21.19
N GLY A 5 -33.67 -18.02 -21.93
CA GLY A 5 -33.75 -16.59 -22.25
C GLY A 5 -34.43 -15.71 -21.21
N GLU A 6 -35.19 -16.26 -20.27
CA GLU A 6 -35.91 -15.47 -19.25
C GLU A 6 -35.12 -15.27 -17.95
N ILE A 7 -34.17 -16.16 -17.62
CA ILE A 7 -33.30 -15.99 -16.45
C ILE A 7 -32.33 -14.81 -16.63
N THR A 8 -31.99 -14.46 -17.87
CA THR A 8 -31.04 -13.37 -18.17
C THR A 8 -31.66 -11.99 -18.32
N LYS A 9 -33.00 -11.85 -18.34
CA LYS A 9 -33.66 -10.53 -18.37
C LYS A 9 -34.02 -10.00 -16.98
N GLY A 10 -34.02 -10.84 -15.94
CA GLY A 10 -34.27 -10.45 -14.55
C GLY A 10 -33.07 -9.87 -13.79
N VAL A 11 -31.90 -9.68 -14.43
CA VAL A 11 -30.68 -9.18 -13.76
C VAL A 11 -30.41 -7.70 -14.06
N HIS A 12 -31.00 -7.13 -15.13
CA HIS A 12 -30.84 -5.71 -15.49
C HIS A 12 -31.84 -4.75 -14.82
N LYS A 13 -32.87 -5.30 -14.19
CA LYS A 13 -33.57 -4.66 -13.08
C LYS A 13 -33.44 -5.64 -11.93
N MET A 14 -32.94 -5.24 -10.77
CA MET A 14 -33.26 -5.95 -9.52
C MET A 14 -34.74 -5.72 -9.18
N ASP A 15 -35.64 -6.00 -10.12
CA ASP A 15 -36.95 -6.56 -9.84
C ASP A 15 -36.73 -8.07 -9.92
N LEU A 16 -36.00 -8.62 -8.94
CA LEU A 16 -36.38 -9.93 -8.43
C LEU A 16 -37.87 -9.75 -8.14
N ASN A 17 -38.73 -10.44 -8.87
CA ASN A 17 -40.15 -10.41 -8.56
C ASN A 17 -40.31 -11.17 -7.24
N ILE A 18 -39.96 -10.51 -6.14
CA ILE A 18 -40.15 -10.95 -4.76
C ILE A 18 -41.62 -10.70 -4.44
N ALA A 19 -42.50 -11.30 -5.23
CA ALA A 19 -43.88 -11.52 -4.86
C ALA A 19 -43.87 -12.84 -4.07
N GLY A 20 -43.37 -12.74 -2.83
CA GLY A 20 -43.15 -13.78 -1.81
C GLY A 20 -43.07 -15.22 -2.27
N THR A 21 -41.90 -15.87 -2.34
CA THR A 21 -41.75 -17.34 -2.50
C THR A 21 -40.27 -17.80 -2.52
N SER A 22 -40.04 -19.07 -2.18
CA SER A 22 -38.77 -19.83 -2.05
C SER A 22 -37.78 -19.69 -3.21
N LEU A 23 -36.47 -19.69 -2.92
CA LEU A 23 -35.38 -19.85 -3.91
C LEU A 23 -35.11 -21.35 -4.13
N ASP A 24 -35.71 -21.92 -5.18
CA ASP A 24 -35.62 -23.36 -5.50
C ASP A 24 -34.64 -23.63 -6.65
N THR A 25 -33.66 -24.50 -6.42
CA THR A 25 -32.76 -24.97 -7.48
C THR A 25 -33.43 -26.07 -8.30
N GLU A 26 -33.95 -25.77 -9.51
CA GLU A 26 -34.62 -26.73 -10.41
C GLU A 26 -33.73 -27.87 -10.97
N GLY A 27 -32.51 -28.06 -10.45
CA GLY A 27 -31.53 -29.00 -11.01
C GLY A 27 -31.89 -30.50 -10.89
N CYS A 28 -32.85 -30.89 -10.04
CA CYS A 28 -33.12 -32.30 -9.73
C CYS A 28 -34.50 -32.82 -10.17
N ARG A 29 -35.39 -31.97 -10.75
CA ARG A 29 -36.80 -32.29 -11.08
C ARG A 29 -37.63 -32.88 -9.93
N ARG A 30 -37.14 -32.85 -8.69
CA ARG A 30 -37.87 -33.26 -7.48
C ARG A 30 -38.57 -32.03 -6.89
N LYS A 31 -39.79 -32.20 -6.37
CA LYS A 31 -40.48 -31.10 -5.67
C LYS A 31 -39.61 -30.61 -4.51
N PRO A 32 -39.37 -29.29 -4.38
CA PRO A 32 -38.74 -28.71 -3.21
C PRO A 32 -39.60 -29.09 -1.99
N ALA A 33 -39.05 -29.88 -1.08
CA ALA A 33 -39.65 -29.99 0.25
C ALA A 33 -39.09 -28.83 1.06
N LEU A 34 -39.96 -27.99 1.64
CA LEU A 34 -39.60 -27.10 2.74
C LEU A 34 -39.13 -27.97 3.91
N GLY A 35 -37.87 -28.37 3.88
CA GLY A 35 -37.24 -29.17 4.92
C GLY A 35 -36.74 -28.27 6.05
N SER A 36 -36.33 -28.89 7.16
CA SER A 36 -35.75 -28.28 8.37
C SER A 36 -34.45 -27.45 8.17
N LYS A 37 -34.09 -27.12 6.93
CA LYS A 37 -32.87 -26.39 6.54
C LYS A 37 -33.16 -25.08 5.79
N SER A 38 -34.41 -24.61 5.75
CA SER A 38 -34.72 -23.29 5.22
C SER A 38 -34.03 -22.21 6.07
N ILE A 39 -33.22 -21.35 5.45
CA ILE A 39 -32.52 -20.26 6.14
C ILE A 39 -33.14 -18.93 5.69
N THR A 40 -33.55 -18.13 6.67
CA THR A 40 -34.04 -16.76 6.49
C THR A 40 -32.85 -15.82 6.38
N VAL A 41 -32.71 -15.16 5.23
CA VAL A 41 -31.55 -14.29 4.95
C VAL A 41 -31.86 -12.80 5.19
N HIS A 42 -33.10 -12.39 4.99
CA HIS A 42 -33.63 -11.05 5.26
C HIS A 42 -34.97 -11.19 5.96
N GLU A 43 -35.25 -10.35 6.94
CA GLU A 43 -36.49 -10.42 7.71
C GLU A 43 -37.69 -9.91 6.90
N GLU A 44 -37.49 -8.94 5.99
CA GLU A 44 -38.54 -8.46 5.08
C GLU A 44 -37.99 -7.98 3.71
N PRO A 45 -38.48 -8.53 2.57
CA PRO A 45 -39.28 -9.75 2.46
C PRO A 45 -38.46 -11.01 2.85
N GLU A 46 -39.11 -11.98 3.51
CA GLU A 46 -38.46 -13.19 4.02
C GLU A 46 -37.88 -14.06 2.87
N ILE A 47 -36.57 -13.99 2.63
CA ILE A 47 -35.90 -14.84 1.62
C ILE A 47 -35.60 -16.20 2.25
N LYS A 48 -36.32 -17.24 1.81
CA LYS A 48 -36.05 -18.65 2.15
C LYS A 48 -35.27 -19.33 1.04
N VAL A 49 -34.09 -19.83 1.38
CA VAL A 49 -33.22 -20.56 0.46
C VAL A 49 -33.34 -22.05 0.72
N ASN A 50 -33.63 -22.83 -0.32
CA ASN A 50 -33.70 -24.29 -0.27
C ASN A 50 -32.75 -24.93 -1.28
N ASN A 51 -32.16 -26.08 -0.94
CA ASN A 51 -31.36 -26.89 -1.86
C ASN A 51 -31.72 -28.37 -1.76
N CYS A 52 -31.85 -29.05 -2.91
CA CYS A 52 -32.34 -30.43 -2.98
C CYS A 52 -31.23 -31.51 -3.02
N CYS A 53 -30.08 -31.20 -3.63
CA CYS A 53 -28.98 -32.14 -3.85
C CYS A 53 -27.66 -31.40 -4.12
N GLU A 54 -26.55 -32.14 -4.23
CA GLU A 54 -25.23 -31.59 -4.54
C GLU A 54 -25.21 -30.80 -5.86
N GLY A 55 -25.83 -31.33 -6.92
CA GLY A 55 -25.94 -30.61 -8.21
C GLY A 55 -26.74 -29.31 -8.11
N GLY A 56 -27.82 -29.30 -7.32
CA GLY A 56 -28.58 -28.09 -7.01
C GLY A 56 -27.74 -27.06 -6.26
N ARG A 57 -26.90 -27.52 -5.31
CA ARG A 57 -25.97 -26.64 -4.59
C ARG A 57 -24.95 -26.00 -5.52
N LEU A 58 -24.30 -26.80 -6.36
CA LEU A 58 -23.32 -26.32 -7.34
C LEU A 58 -23.94 -25.30 -8.29
N PHE A 59 -25.15 -25.56 -8.78
CA PHE A 59 -25.86 -24.64 -9.67
C PHE A 59 -26.23 -23.32 -8.96
N GLY A 60 -26.72 -23.39 -7.72
CA GLY A 60 -26.99 -22.20 -6.91
C GLY A 60 -25.74 -21.35 -6.68
N ILE A 61 -24.61 -21.99 -6.37
CA ILE A 61 -23.32 -21.32 -6.22
C ILE A 61 -22.89 -20.66 -7.53
N TRP A 62 -23.03 -21.37 -8.66
CA TRP A 62 -22.71 -20.80 -9.98
C TRP A 62 -23.53 -19.54 -10.28
N ILE A 63 -24.84 -19.55 -10.01
CA ILE A 63 -25.71 -18.37 -10.20
C ILE A 63 -25.23 -17.21 -9.33
N LEU A 64 -25.02 -17.47 -8.04
CA LEU A 64 -24.62 -16.44 -7.07
C LEU A 64 -23.26 -15.84 -7.42
N LEU A 65 -22.27 -16.66 -7.76
CA LEU A 65 -20.95 -16.19 -8.18
C LEU A 65 -21.00 -15.45 -9.53
N SER A 66 -21.85 -15.88 -10.46
CA SER A 66 -22.04 -15.18 -11.73
C SER A 66 -22.66 -13.80 -11.52
N ALA A 67 -23.66 -13.69 -10.65
CA ALA A 67 -24.27 -12.41 -10.27
C ALA A 67 -23.26 -11.52 -9.53
N PHE A 68 -22.43 -12.09 -8.65
CA PHE A 68 -21.37 -11.37 -7.97
C PHE A 68 -20.36 -10.79 -8.96
N ASP A 69 -19.84 -11.62 -9.87
CA ASP A 69 -18.87 -11.21 -10.87
C ASP A 69 -19.44 -10.11 -11.79
N GLU A 70 -20.72 -10.20 -12.15
CA GLU A 70 -21.40 -9.18 -12.95
C GLU A 70 -21.52 -7.84 -12.22
N ALA A 71 -21.90 -7.88 -10.93
CA ALA A 71 -21.95 -6.69 -10.08
C ALA A 71 -20.56 -6.06 -9.92
N GLU A 72 -19.54 -6.86 -9.62
CA GLU A 72 -18.15 -6.41 -9.46
C GLU A 72 -17.61 -5.78 -10.76
N LEU A 73 -17.83 -6.43 -11.91
CA LEU A 73 -17.44 -5.89 -13.22
C LEU A 73 -18.18 -4.59 -13.55
N SER A 74 -19.43 -4.44 -13.09
CA SER A 74 -20.18 -3.18 -13.24
C SER A 74 -19.54 -2.06 -12.42
N VAL A 75 -19.19 -2.32 -11.16
CA VAL A 75 -18.48 -1.36 -10.30
C VAL A 75 -17.14 -0.95 -10.92
N GLN A 76 -16.34 -1.92 -11.38
CA GLN A 76 -15.07 -1.64 -12.06
C GLN A 76 -15.24 -0.80 -13.35
N LYS A 77 -16.31 -1.04 -14.11
CA LYS A 77 -16.68 -0.22 -15.29
C LYS A 77 -17.14 1.18 -14.90
N GLN A 78 -17.82 1.36 -13.77
CA GLN A 78 -18.26 2.68 -13.32
C GLN A 78 -17.08 3.53 -12.85
N VAL A 79 -16.16 2.94 -12.10
CA VAL A 79 -14.89 3.58 -11.69
C VAL A 79 -14.11 4.03 -12.94
N THR A 80 -14.00 3.17 -13.96
CA THR A 80 -13.33 3.53 -15.22
C THR A 80 -14.11 4.53 -16.09
N ARG A 81 -15.43 4.64 -15.96
CA ARG A 81 -16.27 5.63 -16.68
C ARG A 81 -16.32 7.00 -16.01
N LYS A 82 -16.22 7.05 -14.68
CA LYS A 82 -16.07 8.29 -13.89
C LYS A 82 -14.67 8.90 -14.04
N ALA A 83 -13.71 8.14 -14.57
CA ALA A 83 -12.47 8.72 -15.07
C ALA A 83 -12.78 9.65 -16.28
N PRO A 84 -12.25 10.88 -16.31
CA PRO A 84 -12.63 11.87 -17.32
C PRO A 84 -12.33 11.34 -18.73
N LYS A 85 -13.35 11.28 -19.59
CA LYS A 85 -13.20 11.01 -21.02
C LYS A 85 -12.46 12.20 -21.65
N SER A 86 -11.23 11.98 -22.11
CA SER A 86 -10.51 12.97 -22.92
C SER A 86 -11.10 13.02 -24.33
N SER A 87 -12.16 13.79 -24.51
CA SER A 87 -12.59 14.30 -25.82
C SER A 87 -12.37 15.80 -25.85
N GLY A 88 -11.16 16.20 -26.24
CA GLY A 88 -10.77 17.59 -26.48
C GLY A 88 -9.43 17.58 -27.22
N SER A 89 -9.36 18.32 -28.33
CA SER A 89 -8.12 18.61 -29.06
C SER A 89 -7.03 19.15 -28.12
N PRO A 90 -5.74 18.94 -28.44
CA PRO A 90 -4.66 19.22 -27.50
C PRO A 90 -4.47 20.73 -27.35
N SER A 91 -4.96 21.31 -26.25
CA SER A 91 -4.43 22.57 -25.74
C SER A 91 -3.19 22.27 -24.90
N ALA A 92 -2.09 22.89 -25.29
CA ALA A 92 -0.79 22.78 -24.67
C ALA A 92 -0.78 23.52 -23.34
N ASP A 93 -1.27 22.89 -22.26
CA ASP A 93 -0.94 23.34 -20.90
C ASP A 93 -1.38 22.31 -19.82
N LYS A 94 -0.63 21.21 -19.62
CA LYS A 94 -0.78 20.30 -18.45
C LYS A 94 0.53 19.56 -18.13
N GLY A 95 1.33 20.11 -17.22
CA GLY A 95 2.42 19.43 -16.52
C GLY A 95 1.96 18.82 -15.17
N THR A 96 2.48 17.61 -14.89
CA THR A 96 2.52 16.84 -13.63
C THR A 96 1.37 16.93 -12.61
N GLY A 97 0.16 16.54 -13.03
CA GLY A 97 -0.83 15.92 -12.12
C GLY A 97 -0.64 14.41 -12.08
N TYR A 98 -0.33 13.84 -10.91
CA TYR A 98 -0.18 12.39 -10.73
C TYR A 98 -1.15 11.80 -9.70
N ALA A 99 -2.43 11.77 -10.06
CA ALA A 99 -3.38 10.74 -9.66
C ALA A 99 -4.39 10.42 -10.78
N SER A 100 -3.99 10.36 -12.05
CA SER A 100 -4.78 9.70 -13.11
C SER A 100 -4.01 9.50 -14.43
N ARG A 101 -2.95 8.66 -14.46
CA ARG A 101 -2.47 8.05 -15.71
C ARG A 101 -1.83 6.67 -15.48
N LEU A 102 -2.67 5.64 -15.32
CA LEU A 102 -2.29 4.25 -15.57
C LEU A 102 -2.88 3.79 -16.92
N GLY A 103 -2.28 4.27 -18.00
CA GLY A 103 -2.46 3.75 -19.36
C GLY A 103 -1.16 3.10 -19.82
N MET A 104 -1.14 1.77 -19.85
CA MET A 104 0.03 0.95 -20.24
C MET A 104 0.47 1.24 -21.67
N GLY A 105 1.74 1.60 -21.82
CA GLY A 105 2.44 1.68 -23.09
C GLY A 105 3.95 1.82 -22.88
N LEU A 106 4.57 0.91 -22.12
CA LEU A 106 6.03 0.77 -22.09
C LEU A 106 6.43 -0.68 -22.26
N ASN A 107 7.22 -0.89 -23.30
CA ASN A 107 7.78 -2.15 -23.73
C ASN A 107 8.58 -2.83 -22.61
N LEU A 108 8.29 -4.12 -22.46
CA LEU A 108 9.14 -5.23 -22.04
C LEU A 108 10.60 -4.85 -21.75
N LEU A 109 10.94 -4.75 -20.46
CA LEU A 109 12.12 -5.36 -19.82
C LEU A 109 12.13 -4.99 -18.32
N ARG A 110 11.97 -6.01 -17.46
CA ARG A 110 12.00 -5.98 -15.97
C ARG A 110 10.91 -5.17 -15.26
N ARG A 111 9.86 -5.87 -14.80
CA ARG A 111 8.86 -5.37 -13.84
C ARG A 111 9.47 -5.16 -12.44
N PRO A 112 9.34 -3.98 -11.80
CA PRO A 112 9.63 -3.83 -10.37
C PRO A 112 8.42 -4.18 -9.48
N MET A 113 8.69 -4.64 -8.27
CA MET A 113 7.73 -5.11 -7.25
C MET A 113 6.73 -4.04 -6.73
N TRP A 114 6.93 -2.77 -7.07
CA TRP A 114 6.25 -1.62 -6.44
C TRP A 114 4.88 -1.27 -7.07
N ASP A 115 4.64 -1.64 -8.33
CA ASP A 115 3.35 -1.46 -9.02
C ASP A 115 2.20 -2.18 -8.29
N GLN A 116 2.50 -3.29 -7.61
CA GLN A 116 1.52 -4.08 -6.86
C GLN A 116 1.15 -3.46 -5.50
N TYR A 117 2.01 -2.59 -4.94
CA TYR A 117 1.72 -1.87 -3.70
C TYR A 117 0.99 -0.55 -4.00
N LEU A 118 1.43 0.18 -5.03
CA LEU A 118 0.87 1.49 -5.41
C LEU A 118 -0.54 1.39 -6.02
N ALA A 119 -0.79 0.42 -6.91
CA ALA A 119 -2.11 0.23 -7.53
C ALA A 119 -3.19 -0.20 -6.52
N LEU A 120 -2.76 -0.54 -5.31
CA LEU A 120 -3.53 -1.27 -4.33
C LEU A 120 -3.90 -0.36 -3.15
N ASP A 121 -3.00 0.53 -2.73
CA ASP A 121 -3.34 1.69 -1.87
C ASP A 121 -4.28 2.69 -2.56
N LEU A 122 -4.07 2.96 -3.86
CA LEU A 122 -4.96 3.84 -4.63
C LEU A 122 -6.39 3.28 -4.74
N SER A 123 -6.54 1.94 -4.74
CA SER A 123 -7.85 1.28 -4.79
C SER A 123 -8.65 1.41 -3.49
N VAL A 124 -7.96 1.53 -2.35
CA VAL A 124 -8.55 1.76 -1.02
C VAL A 124 -9.03 3.22 -0.91
N GLN A 125 -8.22 4.17 -1.39
CA GLN A 125 -8.58 5.60 -1.34
C GLN A 125 -9.73 5.98 -2.30
N GLN A 126 -9.83 5.34 -3.48
CA GLN A 126 -10.92 5.62 -4.42
C GLN A 126 -12.29 5.04 -4.00
N GLN A 127 -12.33 4.14 -3.00
CA GLN A 127 -13.58 3.59 -2.47
C GLN A 127 -14.18 4.40 -1.31
N ALA A 128 -13.47 5.42 -0.81
CA ALA A 128 -13.87 6.24 0.35
C ALA A 128 -15.08 7.17 0.11
N GLY A 129 -15.77 7.03 -1.03
CA GLY A 129 -16.90 7.87 -1.46
C GLY A 129 -18.17 7.11 -1.81
N ASN A 130 -18.36 5.88 -1.32
CA ASN A 130 -19.59 5.12 -1.56
C ASN A 130 -20.57 5.24 -0.38
N ASP A 131 -21.83 5.59 -0.63
CA ASP A 131 -22.86 5.76 0.40
C ASP A 131 -23.46 4.42 0.90
N GLY A 132 -22.74 3.32 0.68
CA GLY A 132 -23.12 1.95 1.07
C GLY A 132 -24.20 1.31 0.21
N LYS A 133 -24.89 2.05 -0.67
CA LYS A 133 -25.99 1.51 -1.50
C LYS A 133 -25.50 0.55 -2.58
N GLU A 134 -24.30 0.77 -3.12
CA GLU A 134 -23.73 -0.12 -4.14
C GLU A 134 -23.17 -1.43 -3.53
N ASP A 135 -22.97 -1.51 -2.21
CA ASP A 135 -22.47 -2.70 -1.51
C ASP A 135 -23.55 -3.76 -1.23
N LYS A 136 -24.83 -3.36 -1.32
CA LYS A 136 -25.97 -4.21 -0.97
C LYS A 136 -26.01 -5.53 -1.77
N PRO A 137 -25.88 -5.53 -3.12
CA PRO A 137 -25.87 -6.76 -3.90
C PRO A 137 -24.78 -7.76 -3.45
N MET A 138 -23.58 -7.25 -3.15
CA MET A 138 -22.45 -8.06 -2.73
C MET A 138 -22.67 -8.63 -1.33
N THR A 139 -23.17 -7.79 -0.42
CA THR A 139 -23.50 -8.15 0.95
C THR A 139 -24.55 -9.25 1.00
N ASP A 140 -25.60 -9.14 0.19
CA ASP A 140 -26.68 -10.13 0.12
C ASP A 140 -26.16 -11.47 -0.42
N ILE A 141 -25.37 -11.46 -1.51
CA ILE A 141 -24.76 -12.68 -2.05
C ILE A 141 -23.87 -13.37 -1.02
N LEU A 142 -23.04 -12.61 -0.29
CA LEU A 142 -22.17 -13.13 0.77
C LEU A 142 -22.93 -13.76 1.93
N LYS A 143 -24.14 -13.26 2.24
CA LYS A 143 -25.03 -13.85 3.26
C LYS A 143 -25.76 -15.09 2.74
N ILE A 144 -26.07 -15.16 1.44
CA ILE A 144 -26.80 -16.28 0.81
C ILE A 144 -25.88 -17.47 0.49
N LEU A 145 -24.61 -17.24 0.19
CA LEU A 145 -23.66 -18.29 -0.23
C LEU A 145 -23.39 -19.40 0.82
N PRO A 146 -23.16 -19.10 2.12
CA PRO A 146 -22.81 -20.12 3.11
C PRO A 146 -23.79 -21.31 3.20
N PRO A 147 -25.12 -21.12 3.16
CA PRO A 147 -26.12 -22.20 3.05
C PRO A 147 -25.89 -23.23 1.93
N PHE A 148 -25.27 -22.83 0.82
CA PHE A 148 -25.02 -23.70 -0.32
C PHE A 148 -23.73 -24.52 -0.16
N LEU A 149 -22.87 -24.16 0.80
CA LEU A 149 -21.62 -24.88 1.02
C LEU A 149 -21.89 -26.34 1.46
N PRO A 150 -21.01 -27.27 1.06
CA PRO A 150 -21.04 -28.65 1.55
C PRO A 150 -20.94 -28.71 3.08
N SER A 151 -21.46 -29.79 3.67
CA SER A 151 -21.21 -30.06 5.10
C SER A 151 -19.75 -30.43 5.32
N SER A 152 -19.21 -30.14 6.50
CA SER A 152 -17.80 -30.41 6.84
C SER A 152 -17.35 -31.87 6.64
N SER A 153 -18.28 -32.82 6.70
CA SER A 153 -18.07 -34.25 6.49
C SER A 153 -18.16 -34.69 5.01
N SER A 154 -18.65 -33.84 4.12
CA SER A 154 -18.84 -34.17 2.70
C SER A 154 -17.62 -33.77 1.88
N LYS A 155 -17.28 -34.59 0.87
CA LYS A 155 -16.21 -34.29 -0.07
C LYS A 155 -16.77 -33.38 -1.17
N PRO A 156 -16.30 -32.13 -1.30
CA PRO A 156 -16.84 -31.22 -2.30
C PRO A 156 -16.44 -31.64 -3.72
N ALA A 157 -17.35 -31.45 -4.68
CA ALA A 157 -17.07 -31.63 -6.09
C ALA A 157 -15.91 -30.74 -6.59
N PRO A 158 -15.02 -31.22 -7.48
CA PRO A 158 -13.92 -30.43 -8.05
C PRO A 158 -14.38 -29.12 -8.72
N GLU A 159 -15.56 -29.14 -9.33
CA GLU A 159 -16.20 -28.01 -9.99
C GLU A 159 -16.43 -26.85 -9.01
N LEU A 160 -16.69 -27.14 -7.74
CA LEU A 160 -16.85 -26.11 -6.71
C LEU A 160 -15.58 -25.28 -6.54
N PHE A 161 -14.42 -25.96 -6.47
CA PHE A 161 -13.12 -25.29 -6.36
C PHE A 161 -12.83 -24.46 -7.61
N ALA A 162 -13.13 -25.00 -8.79
CA ALA A 162 -12.96 -24.29 -10.05
C ALA A 162 -13.82 -23.01 -10.08
N MET A 163 -15.09 -23.08 -9.68
CA MET A 163 -15.98 -21.91 -9.66
C MET A 163 -15.47 -20.81 -8.75
N PHE A 164 -15.05 -21.12 -7.52
CA PHE A 164 -14.47 -20.13 -6.61
C PHE A 164 -13.14 -19.56 -7.11
N ARG A 165 -12.27 -20.41 -7.68
CA ARG A 165 -11.01 -19.96 -8.27
C ARG A 165 -11.19 -19.08 -9.50
N LEU A 166 -12.29 -19.22 -10.23
CA LEU A 166 -12.56 -18.46 -11.44
C LEU A 166 -13.38 -17.18 -11.18
N SER A 167 -14.23 -17.18 -10.15
CA SER A 167 -15.00 -16.00 -9.72
C SER A 167 -14.11 -14.90 -9.14
N LEU A 168 -14.52 -13.64 -9.28
CA LEU A 168 -13.87 -12.46 -8.69
C LEU A 168 -14.11 -12.34 -7.18
N LEU A 169 -14.95 -13.19 -6.59
CA LEU A 169 -15.33 -13.13 -5.18
C LEU A 169 -14.14 -13.13 -4.22
N ILE A 170 -13.26 -14.13 -4.32
CA ILE A 170 -12.12 -14.23 -3.39
C ILE A 170 -11.14 -13.08 -3.61
N ASP A 171 -11.04 -12.55 -4.84
CA ASP A 171 -10.21 -11.38 -5.12
C ASP A 171 -10.74 -10.14 -4.43
N ARG A 172 -12.05 -9.92 -4.51
CA ARG A 172 -12.72 -8.82 -3.82
C ARG A 172 -12.66 -8.95 -2.31
N LEU A 173 -12.84 -10.15 -1.77
CA LEU A 173 -12.65 -10.42 -0.34
C LEU A 173 -11.21 -10.08 0.08
N ALA A 174 -10.21 -10.38 -0.75
CA ALA A 174 -8.83 -10.05 -0.43
C ALA A 174 -8.53 -8.55 -0.47
N GLU A 175 -9.25 -7.77 -1.28
CA GLU A 175 -9.19 -6.30 -1.25
C GLU A 175 -9.83 -5.75 0.01
N LEU A 176 -11.04 -6.20 0.35
CA LEU A 176 -11.74 -5.78 1.57
C LEU A 176 -10.93 -6.14 2.80
N ILE A 177 -10.52 -7.41 2.96
CA ILE A 177 -9.79 -7.87 4.14
C ILE A 177 -8.43 -7.18 4.28
N ARG A 178 -7.78 -6.81 3.17
CA ARG A 178 -6.51 -6.09 3.21
C ARG A 178 -6.68 -4.63 3.65
N ASN A 179 -7.87 -4.06 3.49
CA ASN A 179 -8.14 -2.73 4.02
C ASN A 179 -8.01 -2.75 5.54
N ASP A 180 -7.13 -1.90 6.04
CA ASP A 180 -6.83 -1.74 7.45
C ASP A 180 -7.44 -0.48 8.08
N SER A 181 -8.15 0.32 7.27
CA SER A 181 -8.86 1.49 7.75
C SER A 181 -10.08 1.07 8.55
N VAL A 182 -9.95 1.04 9.87
CA VAL A 182 -11.06 0.79 10.81
C VAL A 182 -12.25 1.70 10.51
N THR A 183 -12.00 2.94 10.08
CA THR A 183 -13.06 3.91 9.74
C THR A 183 -13.79 3.59 8.43
N ASP A 184 -13.12 3.04 7.41
CA ASP A 184 -13.79 2.52 6.21
C ASP A 184 -14.62 1.29 6.55
N MET A 185 -14.01 0.39 7.33
CA MET A 185 -14.66 -0.84 7.75
C MET A 185 -15.95 -0.54 8.55
N THR A 186 -15.93 0.42 9.48
CA THR A 186 -17.12 0.77 10.27
C THR A 186 -18.20 1.44 9.42
N LYS A 187 -17.81 2.28 8.44
CA LYS A 187 -18.75 2.88 7.47
C LYS A 187 -19.45 1.82 6.61
N ARG A 188 -18.75 0.76 6.23
CA ARG A 188 -19.24 -0.32 5.35
C ARG A 188 -19.48 -1.63 6.11
N LYS A 189 -19.84 -1.53 7.39
CA LYS A 189 -19.85 -2.65 8.34
C LYS A 189 -20.60 -3.89 7.87
N ASP A 190 -21.74 -3.74 7.21
CA ASP A 190 -22.57 -4.87 6.79
C ASP A 190 -21.85 -5.75 5.76
N LEU A 191 -21.12 -5.11 4.83
CA LEU A 191 -20.29 -5.80 3.84
C LEU A 191 -19.12 -6.51 4.50
N TYR A 192 -18.39 -5.84 5.41
CA TYR A 192 -17.24 -6.42 6.09
C TYR A 192 -17.64 -7.58 7.00
N HIS A 193 -18.73 -7.46 7.76
CA HIS A 193 -19.26 -8.57 8.57
C HIS A 193 -19.66 -9.76 7.69
N ALA A 194 -20.36 -9.53 6.58
CA ALA A 194 -20.71 -10.60 5.63
C ALA A 194 -19.46 -11.26 5.02
N ALA A 195 -18.45 -10.47 4.66
CA ALA A 195 -17.18 -10.94 4.12
C ALA A 195 -16.40 -11.81 5.13
N PHE A 196 -16.27 -11.36 6.38
CA PHE A 196 -15.62 -12.14 7.44
C PHE A 196 -16.41 -13.39 7.81
N ALA A 197 -17.74 -13.31 7.87
CA ALA A 197 -18.60 -14.45 8.17
C ALA A 197 -18.50 -15.54 7.08
N PHE A 198 -18.57 -15.16 5.80
CA PHE A 198 -18.37 -16.08 4.68
C PHE A 198 -16.96 -16.69 4.71
N SER A 199 -15.93 -15.88 4.90
CA SER A 199 -14.54 -16.34 4.98
C SER A 199 -14.34 -17.34 6.13
N ALA A 200 -14.94 -17.07 7.29
CA ALA A 200 -14.93 -17.99 8.43
C ALA A 200 -15.69 -19.29 8.14
N ALA A 201 -16.81 -19.24 7.42
CA ALA A 201 -17.56 -20.45 7.03
C ALA A 201 -16.75 -21.36 6.09
N VAL A 202 -16.06 -20.77 5.10
CA VAL A 202 -15.15 -21.51 4.21
C VAL A 202 -13.94 -22.05 5.00
N ALA A 203 -13.38 -21.27 5.92
CA ALA A 203 -12.23 -21.65 6.74
C ALA A 203 -12.51 -22.85 7.67
N LYS A 204 -13.75 -23.00 8.15
CA LYS A 204 -14.18 -24.13 8.99
C LYS A 204 -14.34 -25.45 8.23
N HIS A 205 -14.37 -25.41 6.90
CA HIS A 205 -14.55 -26.61 6.10
C HIS A 205 -13.18 -27.23 5.75
N PRO A 206 -12.87 -28.48 6.15
CA PRO A 206 -11.56 -29.10 5.96
C PRO A 206 -11.06 -29.04 4.52
N ALA A 207 -11.90 -29.41 3.56
CA ALA A 207 -11.53 -29.38 2.14
C ALA A 207 -11.51 -27.97 1.50
N LEU A 208 -12.37 -27.02 1.92
CA LEU A 208 -12.48 -25.71 1.26
C LEU A 208 -11.50 -24.68 1.82
N SER A 209 -10.96 -24.90 3.03
CA SER A 209 -9.97 -24.02 3.67
C SER A 209 -8.78 -23.70 2.74
N VAL A 210 -8.41 -24.63 1.85
CA VAL A 210 -7.36 -24.45 0.84
C VAL A 210 -7.60 -23.24 -0.08
N LEU A 211 -8.85 -22.91 -0.40
CA LEU A 211 -9.21 -21.74 -1.23
C LEU A 211 -8.77 -20.42 -0.58
N LEU A 212 -8.64 -20.39 0.74
CA LEU A 212 -8.22 -19.21 1.51
C LEU A 212 -6.70 -19.16 1.73
N LEU A 213 -6.04 -20.31 1.60
CA LEU A 213 -4.62 -20.53 1.87
C LEU A 213 -3.76 -20.43 0.60
N GLU A 214 -4.32 -20.78 -0.56
CA GLU A 214 -3.61 -20.78 -1.84
C GLU A 214 -3.34 -19.37 -2.40
N GLN A 215 -2.23 -19.22 -3.13
CA GLN A 215 -1.97 -18.00 -3.90
C GLN A 215 -3.00 -17.87 -5.03
N ARG A 216 -3.44 -16.65 -5.29
CA ARG A 216 -4.55 -16.37 -6.20
C ARG A 216 -4.03 -15.89 -7.55
N PRO A 217 -4.33 -16.54 -8.67
CA PRO A 217 -3.94 -16.04 -9.97
C PRO A 217 -4.71 -14.77 -10.33
N THR A 218 -4.05 -13.87 -11.05
CA THR A 218 -4.65 -12.60 -11.47
C THR A 218 -5.68 -12.84 -12.57
N LYS A 219 -6.86 -12.26 -12.43
CA LYS A 219 -8.00 -12.39 -13.37
C LYS A 219 -8.25 -11.12 -14.18
N LYS A 220 -7.19 -10.36 -14.45
CA LYS A 220 -7.29 -9.07 -15.12
C LYS A 220 -7.91 -9.24 -16.52
N GLY A 221 -9.04 -8.57 -16.74
CA GLY A 221 -9.79 -8.66 -18.00
C GLY A 221 -10.55 -9.97 -18.18
N SER A 222 -10.76 -10.74 -17.12
CA SER A 222 -11.70 -11.87 -17.11
C SER A 222 -13.13 -11.36 -17.34
N PRO A 223 -13.94 -12.04 -18.18
CA PRO A 223 -15.34 -11.68 -18.40
C PRO A 223 -16.29 -12.13 -17.26
N GLY A 224 -15.76 -12.74 -16.19
CA GLY A 224 -16.54 -13.28 -15.09
C GLY A 224 -17.14 -14.66 -15.39
N LEU A 225 -17.61 -15.34 -14.34
CA LEU A 225 -18.06 -16.73 -14.40
C LEU A 225 -19.27 -16.96 -15.33
N GLN A 226 -20.13 -15.94 -15.49
CA GLN A 226 -21.29 -15.99 -16.38
C GLN A 226 -20.91 -16.29 -17.85
N ALA A 227 -19.69 -15.96 -18.26
CA ALA A 227 -19.20 -16.22 -19.62
C ALA A 227 -19.19 -17.71 -19.98
N LEU A 228 -19.07 -18.61 -18.98
CA LEU A 228 -19.15 -20.05 -19.21
C LEU A 228 -20.53 -20.50 -19.71
N GLY A 229 -21.60 -19.75 -19.41
CA GLY A 229 -22.96 -20.09 -19.81
C GLY A 229 -23.44 -19.48 -21.13
N LYS A 230 -22.83 -18.38 -21.60
CA LYS A 230 -23.39 -17.55 -22.68
C LYS A 230 -22.80 -17.77 -24.07
N GLU A 231 -21.64 -18.42 -24.23
CA GLU A 231 -21.11 -18.86 -25.53
C GLU A 231 -19.74 -19.55 -25.29
N ALA A 232 -19.69 -20.89 -25.37
CA ALA A 232 -18.47 -21.68 -25.18
C ALA A 232 -17.38 -21.47 -26.27
N GLY A 233 -17.49 -20.41 -27.08
CA GLY A 233 -16.82 -20.32 -28.38
C GLY A 233 -15.58 -19.44 -28.49
N ARG A 234 -15.52 -18.22 -27.92
CA ARG A 234 -14.46 -17.25 -28.33
C ARG A 234 -13.88 -16.29 -27.29
N ARG A 235 -14.24 -16.39 -26.00
CA ARG A 235 -13.54 -15.65 -24.93
C ARG A 235 -13.32 -16.55 -23.72
N GLY A 236 -12.20 -17.26 -23.70
CA GLY A 236 -11.78 -18.03 -22.53
C GLY A 236 -11.64 -17.13 -21.30
N LEU A 237 -11.92 -17.68 -20.12
CA LEU A 237 -11.62 -17.02 -18.84
C LEU A 237 -10.12 -16.70 -18.80
N LYS A 238 -9.78 -15.43 -18.57
CA LYS A 238 -8.38 -14.98 -18.52
C LYS A 238 -7.84 -15.11 -17.10
N VAL A 239 -6.89 -16.00 -16.91
CA VAL A 239 -6.24 -16.28 -15.62
C VAL A 239 -4.74 -16.34 -15.83
N ASP A 240 -3.98 -15.51 -15.11
CA ASP A 240 -2.52 -15.52 -15.14
C ASP A 240 -1.97 -16.34 -13.96
N THR A 241 -1.48 -17.54 -14.27
CA THR A 241 -0.88 -18.47 -13.30
C THR A 241 0.64 -18.38 -13.25
N SER A 242 1.25 -17.45 -13.99
CA SER A 242 2.70 -17.24 -13.91
C SER A 242 3.08 -16.75 -12.52
N SER A 243 4.33 -16.97 -12.09
CA SER A 243 4.82 -16.47 -10.80
C SER A 243 4.66 -14.94 -10.63
N ALA A 244 4.67 -14.19 -11.73
CA ALA A 244 4.43 -12.74 -11.75
C ALA A 244 2.93 -12.37 -11.71
N GLY A 245 2.03 -13.32 -11.97
CA GLY A 245 0.58 -13.17 -11.96
C GLY A 245 -0.09 -13.64 -10.67
N LEU A 246 0.67 -14.20 -9.72
CA LEU A 246 0.14 -14.69 -8.44
C LEU A 246 0.04 -13.57 -7.40
N ASN A 247 -1.13 -13.47 -6.76
CA ASN A 247 -1.41 -12.60 -5.63
C ASN A 247 -1.39 -13.40 -4.32
N LEU A 248 -1.21 -12.68 -3.21
CA LEU A 248 -1.29 -13.24 -1.86
C LEU A 248 -2.63 -13.94 -1.62
N SER A 249 -2.58 -15.04 -0.85
CA SER A 249 -3.76 -15.75 -0.37
C SER A 249 -4.65 -14.85 0.47
N LEU A 250 -5.94 -15.20 0.60
CA LEU A 250 -6.87 -14.41 1.41
C LEU A 250 -6.41 -14.35 2.86
N LEU A 251 -5.92 -15.49 3.39
CA LEU A 251 -5.44 -15.57 4.76
C LEU A 251 -4.19 -14.71 4.99
N ALA A 252 -3.25 -14.67 4.04
CA ALA A 252 -2.08 -13.80 4.13
C ALA A 252 -2.46 -12.30 4.17
N CYS A 253 -3.52 -11.90 3.44
CA CYS A 253 -4.09 -10.56 3.58
C CYS A 253 -4.66 -10.35 5.00
N GLY A 254 -5.49 -11.28 5.49
CA GLY A 254 -6.14 -11.16 6.79
C GLY A 254 -5.17 -11.20 7.98
N GLN A 255 -4.03 -11.88 7.86
CA GLN A 255 -3.00 -11.89 8.91
C GLN A 255 -2.40 -10.51 9.15
N LYS A 256 -2.12 -9.74 8.09
CA LYS A 256 -1.61 -8.37 8.22
C LYS A 256 -2.63 -7.51 8.96
N THR A 257 -3.86 -7.46 8.47
CA THR A 257 -4.96 -6.71 9.10
C THR A 257 -5.22 -7.17 10.54
N SER A 258 -5.06 -8.45 10.84
CA SER A 258 -5.23 -9.01 12.18
C SER A 258 -4.16 -8.51 13.16
N GLN A 259 -2.94 -8.22 12.70
CA GLN A 259 -1.92 -7.56 13.54
C GLN A 259 -2.34 -6.13 13.91
N HIS A 260 -2.99 -5.41 12.99
CA HIS A 260 -3.49 -4.05 13.26
C HIS A 260 -4.65 -4.09 14.25
N ALA A 261 -5.57 -5.04 14.06
CA ALA A 261 -6.67 -5.29 14.99
C ALA A 261 -6.16 -5.59 16.41
N LYS A 262 -5.06 -6.34 16.56
CA LYS A 262 -4.42 -6.59 17.86
C LYS A 262 -3.80 -5.32 18.46
N ALA A 263 -3.08 -4.54 17.65
CA ALA A 263 -2.50 -3.29 18.10
C ALA A 263 -3.59 -2.31 18.58
N PHE A 264 -4.67 -2.17 17.80
CA PHE A 264 -5.83 -1.36 18.13
C PHE A 264 -6.51 -1.83 19.43
N ALA A 265 -6.72 -3.15 19.59
CA ALA A 265 -7.30 -3.72 20.80
C ALA A 265 -6.43 -3.49 22.04
N GLY A 266 -5.11 -3.70 21.96
CA GLY A 266 -4.20 -3.45 23.08
C GLY A 266 -4.18 -1.98 23.53
N LEU A 267 -4.37 -1.05 22.60
CA LEU A 267 -4.46 0.39 22.92
C LEU A 267 -5.78 0.75 23.63
N THR A 268 -6.87 0.04 23.34
CA THR A 268 -8.13 0.18 24.08
C THR A 268 -8.06 -0.40 25.50
N GLU A 269 -7.39 -1.55 25.68
CA GLU A 269 -7.23 -2.21 26.99
C GLU A 269 -6.32 -1.42 27.94
N ASN A 270 -5.27 -0.76 27.42
CA ASN A 270 -4.36 0.09 28.20
C ASN A 270 -4.98 1.42 28.66
N GLY A 271 -6.27 1.65 28.40
CA GLY A 271 -7.02 2.78 28.95
C GLY A 271 -6.66 4.16 28.36
N ILE A 272 -5.88 4.20 27.28
CA ILE A 272 -5.55 5.43 26.54
C ILE A 272 -6.80 6.00 25.85
N ILE A 273 -7.78 5.13 25.55
CA ILE A 273 -9.07 5.46 24.92
C ILE A 273 -10.22 5.31 25.95
N LYS A 274 -10.01 5.75 27.20
CA LYS A 274 -11.01 5.59 28.28
C LYS A 274 -12.32 6.33 28.02
N GLU A 275 -12.28 7.52 27.42
CA GLU A 275 -13.49 8.32 27.15
C GLU A 275 -14.30 7.80 25.94
N ASN A 276 -13.67 7.03 25.04
CA ASN A 276 -14.27 6.60 23.76
C ASN A 276 -14.60 5.10 23.69
N ALA A 277 -14.21 4.28 24.68
CA ALA A 277 -14.57 2.87 24.74
C ALA A 277 -16.10 2.63 24.76
N GLN A 278 -16.88 3.65 25.12
CA GLN A 278 -18.35 3.63 25.12
C GLN A 278 -18.98 4.10 23.80
N SER A 279 -18.19 4.61 22.84
CA SER A 279 -18.74 5.09 21.56
C SER A 279 -19.23 3.91 20.70
N ARG A 280 -20.35 4.10 19.99
CA ARG A 280 -20.94 3.09 19.12
C ARG A 280 -19.95 2.62 18.04
N ASP A 281 -19.13 3.54 17.52
CA ASP A 281 -18.15 3.26 16.47
C ASP A 281 -16.96 2.44 17.00
N THR A 282 -16.52 2.69 18.23
CA THR A 282 -15.47 1.88 18.86
C THR A 282 -15.96 0.46 19.13
N LYS A 283 -17.22 0.29 19.55
CA LYS A 283 -17.81 -1.04 19.73
C LYS A 283 -17.89 -1.80 18.40
N GLU A 284 -18.32 -1.13 17.33
CA GLU A 284 -18.37 -1.71 15.98
C GLU A 284 -16.97 -2.10 15.47
N ALA A 285 -15.97 -1.24 15.68
CA ALA A 285 -14.57 -1.55 15.36
C ALA A 285 -14.06 -2.80 16.08
N ILE A 286 -14.37 -2.94 17.37
CA ILE A 286 -14.02 -4.13 18.16
C ILE A 286 -14.73 -5.38 17.63
N ASP A 287 -16.02 -5.27 17.29
CA ASP A 287 -16.80 -6.39 16.76
C ASP A 287 -16.26 -6.86 15.41
N MET A 288 -15.81 -5.94 14.54
CA MET A 288 -15.13 -6.29 13.30
C MET A 288 -13.78 -6.97 13.53
N CYS A 289 -12.98 -6.48 14.48
CA CYS A 289 -11.74 -7.13 14.89
C CYS A 289 -12.01 -8.58 15.35
N ARG A 290 -13.07 -8.79 16.14
CA ARG A 290 -13.48 -10.12 16.59
C ARG A 290 -13.92 -11.01 15.42
N ALA A 291 -14.64 -10.48 14.44
CA ALA A 291 -15.03 -11.21 13.24
C ALA A 291 -13.80 -11.66 12.42
N LEU A 292 -12.81 -10.77 12.25
CA LEU A 292 -11.54 -11.08 11.62
C LEU A 292 -10.77 -12.18 12.39
N PHE A 293 -10.71 -12.11 13.72
CA PHE A 293 -10.08 -13.15 14.53
C PHE A 293 -10.79 -14.50 14.44
N ARG A 294 -12.12 -14.53 14.34
CA ARG A 294 -12.87 -15.78 14.11
C ARG A 294 -12.49 -16.43 12.79
N PHE A 295 -12.35 -15.64 11.72
CA PHE A 295 -11.90 -16.14 10.43
C PHE A 295 -10.48 -16.72 10.51
N THR A 296 -9.51 -15.97 11.03
CA THR A 296 -8.11 -16.41 11.07
C THR A 296 -7.89 -17.60 12.00
N SER A 297 -8.62 -17.65 13.13
CA SER A 297 -8.56 -18.78 14.07
C SER A 297 -9.17 -20.05 13.47
N ALA A 298 -10.32 -19.94 12.80
CA ALA A 298 -10.93 -21.08 12.11
C ALA A 298 -10.01 -21.68 11.04
N ALA A 299 -9.27 -20.85 10.31
CA ALA A 299 -8.30 -21.34 9.33
C ALA A 299 -7.13 -22.09 10.00
N ARG A 300 -6.67 -21.60 11.16
CA ARG A 300 -5.60 -22.23 11.94
C ARG A 300 -6.02 -23.59 12.51
N GLU A 301 -7.23 -23.67 13.05
CA GLU A 301 -7.78 -24.91 13.62
C GLU A 301 -7.99 -25.99 12.55
N THR A 302 -8.52 -25.59 11.38
CA THR A 302 -8.84 -26.54 10.30
C THR A 302 -7.61 -27.04 9.55
N ALA A 303 -6.59 -26.19 9.37
CA ALA A 303 -5.42 -26.50 8.55
C ALA A 303 -4.11 -25.97 9.17
N PRO A 304 -3.70 -26.47 10.35
CA PRO A 304 -2.58 -25.90 11.12
C PRO A 304 -1.25 -25.96 10.37
N ALA A 305 -0.92 -27.06 9.68
CA ALA A 305 0.33 -27.18 8.95
C ALA A 305 0.44 -26.17 7.79
N ALA A 306 -0.64 -25.97 7.04
CA ALA A 306 -0.69 -24.99 5.95
C ALA A 306 -0.68 -23.55 6.48
N TYR A 307 -1.33 -23.32 7.63
CA TYR A 307 -1.31 -22.04 8.35
C TYR A 307 0.10 -21.66 8.80
N GLU A 308 0.82 -22.58 9.44
CA GLU A 308 2.20 -22.35 9.89
C GLU A 308 3.17 -22.17 8.70
N ALA A 309 2.97 -22.90 7.60
CA ALA A 309 3.76 -22.73 6.37
C ALA A 309 3.62 -21.32 5.74
N LEU A 310 2.47 -20.65 5.92
CA LEU A 310 2.28 -19.25 5.49
C LEU A 310 3.03 -18.25 6.39
N ILE A 311 3.25 -18.58 7.66
CA ILE A 311 3.94 -17.73 8.64
C ILE A 311 5.46 -17.86 8.51
N LEU A 312 5.94 -19.07 8.22
CA LEU A 312 7.35 -19.43 8.14
C LEU A 312 8.03 -19.05 6.82
N VAL A 313 7.61 -17.95 6.16
CA VAL A 313 8.48 -17.37 5.12
C VAL A 313 9.73 -16.86 5.85
N PRO A 314 10.93 -17.44 5.62
CA PRO A 314 12.13 -17.00 6.32
C PRO A 314 12.38 -15.54 5.96
N LYS A 315 12.08 -14.64 6.88
CA LYS A 315 12.44 -13.25 6.75
C LYS A 315 13.95 -13.17 6.98
N ASP A 316 14.67 -12.66 6.00
CA ASP A 316 16.08 -12.25 6.16
C ASP A 316 16.20 -11.36 7.42
N ASN A 317 17.32 -11.42 8.15
CA ASN A 317 17.50 -10.68 9.41
C ASN A 317 17.16 -9.20 9.26
N TRP A 318 17.55 -8.60 8.13
CA TRP A 318 17.16 -7.24 7.75
C TRP A 318 15.65 -7.03 7.64
N GLU A 319 14.92 -7.96 7.03
CA GLU A 319 13.47 -7.82 6.87
C GLU A 319 12.75 -7.89 8.21
N THR A 320 13.25 -8.71 9.13
CA THR A 320 12.75 -8.77 10.52
C THR A 320 13.09 -7.48 11.26
N PHE A 321 14.35 -7.03 11.22
CA PHE A 321 14.78 -5.78 11.84
C PHE A 321 13.97 -4.58 11.33
N GLN A 322 13.82 -4.46 10.02
CA GLN A 322 13.06 -3.39 9.40
C GLN A 322 11.60 -3.40 9.84
N GLU A 323 10.97 -4.58 9.90
CA GLU A 323 9.57 -4.71 10.33
C GLU A 323 9.39 -4.30 11.80
N MET A 324 10.34 -4.63 12.66
CA MET A 324 10.32 -4.26 14.08
C MET A 324 10.59 -2.78 14.33
N ASN A 325 11.39 -2.12 13.47
CA ASN A 325 11.86 -0.76 13.66
C ASN A 325 11.24 0.28 12.71
N LYS A 326 10.25 -0.10 11.89
CA LYS A 326 9.64 0.81 10.90
C LYS A 326 8.92 2.01 11.52
N VAL A 327 8.38 1.88 12.74
CA VAL A 327 7.83 3.00 13.50
C VAL A 327 8.29 2.89 14.96
N ALA A 328 9.02 3.88 15.44
CA ALA A 328 9.49 3.97 16.81
C ALA A 328 9.13 5.33 17.44
N PHE A 329 9.13 5.39 18.76
CA PHE A 329 8.88 6.60 19.53
C PHE A 329 10.14 6.96 20.32
N THR A 330 10.52 8.22 20.28
CA THR A 330 11.68 8.77 20.99
C THR A 330 11.68 10.29 20.89
N ASP A 331 11.93 10.98 22.01
CA ASP A 331 12.09 12.44 22.05
C ASP A 331 13.40 12.94 21.40
N ASP A 332 14.32 12.05 21.02
CA ASP A 332 15.51 12.40 20.24
C ASP A 332 15.15 13.04 18.89
N VAL A 333 13.92 12.85 18.40
CA VAL A 333 13.44 13.53 17.18
C VAL A 333 13.29 15.04 17.35
N LEU A 334 13.25 15.55 18.59
CA LEU A 334 13.16 16.98 18.87
C LEU A 334 14.51 17.67 18.62
N ASP A 335 15.62 16.94 18.74
CA ASP A 335 16.96 17.48 18.53
C ASP A 335 17.19 17.81 17.05
N GLY A 336 17.72 19.02 16.80
CA GLY A 336 17.94 19.54 15.45
C GLY A 336 16.70 19.55 14.55
N HIS A 337 15.48 19.53 15.09
CA HIS A 337 14.27 19.53 14.27
C HIS A 337 13.98 20.92 13.71
N ILE A 338 13.97 21.06 12.38
CA ILE A 338 13.95 22.35 11.68
C ILE A 338 12.73 23.19 12.06
N TYR A 339 11.56 22.56 12.20
CA TYR A 339 10.33 23.26 12.59
C TYR A 339 10.29 23.72 14.05
N LEU A 340 11.26 23.29 14.87
CA LEU A 340 11.42 23.76 16.25
C LEU A 340 12.47 24.89 16.36
N GLU A 341 13.09 25.30 15.25
CA GLU A 341 13.96 26.48 15.25
C GLU A 341 13.14 27.76 15.50
N PRO A 342 13.55 28.63 16.45
CA PRO A 342 12.80 29.85 16.81
C PRO A 342 12.42 30.76 15.64
N ARG A 343 13.22 30.78 14.57
CA ARG A 343 12.97 31.60 13.36
C ARG A 343 11.77 31.12 12.55
N LEU A 344 11.53 29.80 12.51
CA LEU A 344 10.37 29.21 11.80
C LEU A 344 9.15 29.12 12.72
N LEU A 345 9.37 29.01 14.03
CA LEU A 345 8.32 28.99 15.06
C LEU A 345 7.51 30.30 15.16
N GLN A 346 8.12 31.47 14.89
CA GLN A 346 7.45 32.78 15.02
C GLN A 346 6.19 32.93 14.16
N GLY A 347 6.11 32.24 13.02
CA GLY A 347 4.94 32.28 12.13
C GLY A 347 3.83 31.27 12.47
N GLU A 348 4.19 30.10 13.02
CA GLU A 348 3.25 28.99 13.22
C GLU A 348 2.69 28.90 14.65
N PHE A 349 3.45 29.30 15.68
CA PHE A 349 2.96 29.37 17.06
C PHE A 349 2.02 30.56 17.32
N SER A 350 1.99 31.55 16.42
CA SER A 350 1.10 32.71 16.55
C SER A 350 -0.38 32.41 16.22
N ARG A 351 -0.70 31.16 15.83
CA ARG A 351 -2.06 30.70 15.51
C ARG A 351 -2.54 29.61 16.48
N PHE A 352 -2.39 29.82 17.80
CA PHE A 352 -3.10 29.02 18.80
C PHE A 352 -4.61 29.33 18.77
N GLY A 353 -5.29 28.81 17.74
CA GLY A 353 -6.70 28.45 17.88
C GLY A 353 -6.81 27.13 18.64
N GLU A 354 -7.99 26.82 19.17
CA GLU A 354 -8.27 25.49 19.71
C GLU A 354 -7.97 24.42 18.65
N ALA A 355 -7.30 23.33 19.07
CA ALA A 355 -7.01 22.21 18.17
C ALA A 355 -8.33 21.66 17.58
N PRO A 356 -8.37 21.33 16.28
CA PRO A 356 -9.58 20.79 15.66
C PRO A 356 -10.12 19.58 16.41
N ILE A 357 -11.44 19.53 16.59
CA ILE A 357 -12.13 18.41 17.23
C ILE A 357 -11.76 17.11 16.49
N GLY A 358 -11.31 16.10 17.23
CA GLY A 358 -10.91 14.81 16.68
C GLY A 358 -9.49 14.75 16.10
N ARG A 359 -8.68 15.82 16.20
CA ARG A 359 -7.26 15.82 15.82
C ARG A 359 -6.49 14.65 16.43
N MET A 360 -6.58 14.47 17.75
CA MET A 360 -5.86 13.41 18.45
C MET A 360 -6.32 12.00 18.02
N ARG A 361 -7.64 11.83 17.79
CA ARG A 361 -8.18 10.58 17.25
C ARG A 361 -7.57 10.27 15.89
N ARG A 362 -7.55 11.26 14.98
CA ARG A 362 -7.00 11.08 13.65
C ARG A 362 -5.49 10.81 13.68
N LEU A 363 -4.75 11.49 14.56
CA LEU A 363 -3.32 11.23 14.74
C LEU A 363 -3.07 9.78 15.17
N HIS A 364 -3.88 9.26 16.09
CA HIS A 364 -3.78 7.89 16.55
C HIS A 364 -4.12 6.86 15.46
N GLU A 365 -5.15 7.13 14.65
CA GLU A 365 -5.50 6.32 13.48
C GLU A 365 -4.32 6.25 12.50
N GLU A 366 -3.70 7.39 12.17
CA GLU A 366 -2.51 7.45 11.30
C GLU A 366 -1.36 6.61 11.86
N LEU A 367 -1.01 6.79 13.14
CA LEU A 367 0.09 6.06 13.76
C LEU A 367 -0.15 4.55 13.81
N THR A 368 -1.41 4.12 14.01
CA THR A 368 -1.78 2.70 13.98
C THR A 368 -1.60 2.11 12.59
N THR A 369 -2.04 2.82 11.56
CA THR A 369 -1.84 2.43 10.15
C THR A 369 -0.35 2.42 9.77
N LEU A 370 0.43 3.41 10.21
CA LEU A 370 1.86 3.49 9.90
C LEU A 370 2.66 2.36 10.56
N LYS A 371 2.29 1.94 11.78
CA LYS A 371 2.95 0.82 12.48
C LYS A 371 2.90 -0.51 11.73
N THR A 372 2.09 -0.61 10.70
CA THR A 372 1.79 -1.89 10.08
C THR A 372 1.82 -1.84 8.56
N SER A 373 1.35 -0.75 7.95
CA SER A 373 1.27 -0.57 6.50
C SER A 373 2.42 0.25 5.90
N LEU A 374 3.33 0.79 6.72
CA LEU A 374 4.48 1.54 6.21
C LEU A 374 5.37 0.64 5.30
N PRO A 375 5.62 1.04 4.03
CA PRO A 375 6.35 0.21 3.09
C PRO A 375 7.82 -0.01 3.43
N LYS A 376 8.37 -1.08 2.86
CA LYS A 376 9.78 -1.44 3.06
C LYS A 376 10.72 -0.31 2.64
N GLY A 377 11.63 0.07 3.54
CA GLY A 377 12.60 1.13 3.30
C GLY A 377 12.09 2.54 3.66
N ILE A 378 10.99 2.63 4.39
CA ILE A 378 10.58 3.86 5.09
C ILE A 378 10.59 3.56 6.59
N PHE A 379 11.18 4.46 7.37
CA PHE A 379 11.25 4.39 8.81
C PHE A 379 10.76 5.71 9.40
N LEU A 380 9.91 5.64 10.41
CA LEU A 380 9.34 6.80 11.08
C LEU A 380 9.75 6.80 12.55
N LYS A 381 10.18 7.95 13.04
CA LYS A 381 10.36 8.20 14.47
C LYS A 381 9.46 9.36 14.89
N VAL A 382 8.73 9.19 15.99
CA VAL A 382 7.74 10.15 16.51
C VAL A 382 8.17 10.55 17.92
N SER A 383 8.02 11.82 18.30
CA SER A 383 8.33 12.24 19.67
C SER A 383 7.34 11.63 20.65
N ASP A 384 7.82 11.23 21.82
CA ASP A 384 6.98 10.73 22.92
C ASP A 384 6.15 11.87 23.52
N ALA A 385 6.75 13.05 23.68
CA ALA A 385 6.11 14.23 24.27
C ALA A 385 5.25 15.03 23.26
N ARG A 386 5.63 15.03 21.98
CA ARG A 386 5.09 15.89 20.91
C ARG A 386 4.71 15.03 19.70
N LEU A 387 3.55 14.37 19.74
CA LEU A 387 3.10 13.50 18.65
C LEU A 387 2.91 14.22 17.29
N ASP A 388 2.88 15.55 17.29
CA ASP A 388 2.87 16.43 16.13
C ASP A 388 4.26 16.61 15.47
N VAL A 389 5.34 16.12 16.10
CA VAL A 389 6.73 16.23 15.64
C VAL A 389 7.28 14.84 15.33
N MET A 390 7.79 14.67 14.11
CA MET A 390 8.28 13.38 13.63
C MET A 390 9.48 13.58 12.69
N LYS A 391 10.36 12.58 12.63
CA LYS A 391 11.37 12.47 11.57
C LYS A 391 11.10 11.20 10.75
N VAL A 392 11.28 11.25 9.44
CA VAL A 392 11.14 10.09 8.56
C VAL A 392 12.41 9.88 7.73
N MET A 393 12.93 8.65 7.73
CA MET A 393 14.00 8.20 6.86
C MET A 393 13.41 7.38 5.71
N ILE A 394 13.69 7.78 4.48
CA ILE A 394 13.22 7.13 3.25
C ILE A 394 14.42 6.68 2.43
N ARG A 395 14.48 5.40 2.12
CA ARG A 395 15.47 4.84 1.21
C ARG A 395 15.07 5.09 -0.25
N GLY A 396 16.01 5.57 -1.05
CA GLY A 396 15.84 5.72 -2.49
C GLY A 396 15.61 4.38 -3.21
N VAL A 397 14.73 4.40 -4.20
CA VAL A 397 14.24 3.18 -4.88
C VAL A 397 15.26 2.69 -5.91
N ARG A 398 15.38 1.37 -6.07
CA ARG A 398 16.27 0.79 -7.09
C ARG A 398 15.88 1.27 -8.49
N ASN A 399 16.87 1.36 -9.37
CA ASN A 399 16.75 1.86 -10.75
C ASN A 399 16.43 3.36 -10.88
N SER A 400 16.47 4.12 -9.79
CA SER A 400 16.54 5.59 -9.81
C SER A 400 17.97 6.06 -9.51
N PRO A 401 18.35 7.30 -9.82
CA PRO A 401 19.65 7.86 -9.42
C PRO A 401 19.79 8.07 -7.89
N TYR A 402 18.73 7.80 -7.12
CA TYR A 402 18.70 7.82 -5.65
C TYR A 402 18.90 6.43 -5.04
N GLY A 403 18.93 5.37 -5.86
CA GLY A 403 18.82 3.99 -5.42
C GLY A 403 19.83 3.60 -4.34
N GLY A 404 19.32 3.18 -3.18
CA GLY A 404 20.12 2.73 -2.05
C GLY A 404 20.63 3.85 -1.12
N GLY A 405 20.41 5.13 -1.44
CA GLY A 405 20.67 6.21 -0.51
C GLY A 405 19.60 6.27 0.60
N LEU A 406 19.99 6.70 1.79
CA LEU A 406 19.11 6.99 2.93
C LEU A 406 18.90 8.51 3.05
N PHE A 407 17.65 8.96 2.98
CA PHE A 407 17.27 10.37 2.98
C PHE A 407 16.37 10.69 4.17
N VAL A 408 16.65 11.76 4.91
CA VAL A 408 15.89 12.14 6.12
C VAL A 408 15.07 13.40 5.88
N PHE A 409 13.85 13.39 6.42
CA PHE A 409 12.92 14.51 6.37
C PHE A 409 12.34 14.77 7.77
N ASP A 410 12.21 16.05 8.10
CA ASP A 410 11.47 16.51 9.28
C ASP A 410 10.01 16.70 8.90
N VAL A 411 9.12 16.25 9.78
CA VAL A 411 7.67 16.23 9.57
C VAL A 411 6.99 16.88 10.76
N PHE A 412 6.17 17.89 10.50
CA PHE A 412 5.44 18.63 11.51
C PHE A 412 3.96 18.70 11.18
N LEU A 413 3.11 18.44 12.18
CA LEU A 413 1.65 18.55 12.05
C LEU A 413 1.19 19.92 12.58
N PRO A 414 0.88 20.90 11.71
CA PRO A 414 0.53 22.25 12.14
C PRO A 414 -0.82 22.26 12.87
N GLY A 415 -1.15 23.35 13.58
CA GLY A 415 -2.35 23.45 14.42
C GLY A 415 -3.68 23.14 13.71
N GLY A 416 -3.79 23.42 12.40
CA GLY A 416 -5.00 23.13 11.62
C GLY A 416 -5.09 21.69 11.10
N TRP A 417 -4.07 20.86 11.29
CA TRP A 417 -4.10 19.46 10.86
C TRP A 417 -5.25 18.68 11.57
N PRO A 418 -6.01 17.81 10.87
CA PRO A 418 -5.84 17.31 9.50
C PRO A 418 -6.57 18.11 8.40
N MET A 419 -7.09 19.31 8.70
CA MET A 419 -7.76 20.15 7.70
C MET A 419 -6.77 20.78 6.72
N GLU A 420 -5.51 20.89 7.12
CA GLU A 420 -4.38 21.30 6.28
C GLU A 420 -3.30 20.21 6.24
N PRO A 421 -2.43 20.17 5.22
CA PRO A 421 -1.42 19.13 5.08
C PRO A 421 -0.34 19.21 6.15
N PRO A 422 0.36 18.09 6.43
CA PRO A 422 1.59 18.13 7.20
C PRO A 422 2.65 19.00 6.52
N LYS A 423 3.56 19.56 7.30
CA LYS A 423 4.74 20.27 6.82
C LYS A 423 5.90 19.27 6.74
N VAL A 424 6.60 19.24 5.60
CA VAL A 424 7.73 18.33 5.37
C VAL A 424 8.93 19.10 4.81
N LEU A 425 10.08 18.97 5.45
CA LEU A 425 11.35 19.52 5.01
C LEU A 425 12.40 18.43 4.88
N PHE A 426 13.23 18.52 3.84
CA PHE A 426 14.42 17.70 3.72
C PHE A 426 15.46 18.14 4.76
N ALA A 427 15.87 17.22 5.62
CA ALA A 427 16.61 17.54 6.85
C ALA A 427 18.12 17.27 6.77
N MET A 428 18.63 16.73 5.66
CA MET A 428 20.06 16.47 5.47
C MET A 428 20.85 17.72 4.99
N ASP A 429 20.33 18.92 5.22
CA ASP A 429 20.87 20.18 4.69
C ASP A 429 21.46 21.11 5.77
N LYS A 430 21.00 21.03 7.03
CA LYS A 430 21.40 21.98 8.08
C LYS A 430 22.26 21.34 9.16
N GLU A 431 23.45 21.90 9.35
CA GLU A 431 24.45 21.68 10.42
C GLU A 431 24.95 20.24 10.65
N GLU A 432 24.19 19.20 10.33
CA GLU A 432 24.55 17.78 10.51
C GLU A 432 25.61 17.31 9.48
N ILE A 433 25.69 17.92 8.29
CA ILE A 433 26.56 17.46 7.17
C ILE A 433 27.77 18.38 6.89
N GLY A 434 27.95 19.48 7.63
CA GLY A 434 29.12 20.37 7.43
C GLY A 434 29.27 20.93 6.00
N CYS A 435 28.24 20.81 5.18
CA CYS A 435 28.20 21.27 3.80
C CYS A 435 27.00 22.18 3.65
N THR A 436 27.23 23.42 3.23
CA THR A 436 26.20 24.26 2.64
C THR A 436 25.78 23.64 1.32
N MET A 437 24.86 22.68 1.36
CA MET A 437 24.31 21.96 0.20
C MET A 437 23.75 22.92 -0.85
N PHE A 438 23.40 24.15 -0.45
CA PHE A 438 22.67 25.09 -1.27
C PHE A 438 23.23 26.52 -1.33
N THR A 439 24.52 26.73 -1.06
CA THR A 439 25.11 28.06 -1.31
C THR A 439 25.34 28.31 -2.81
N GLU A 440 24.53 29.23 -3.32
CA GLU A 440 24.68 30.09 -4.50
C GLU A 440 24.66 29.47 -5.91
N ASN A 441 24.76 28.14 -6.05
CA ASN A 441 24.61 27.50 -7.36
C ASN A 441 23.51 26.43 -7.33
N TYR A 442 22.53 26.58 -8.23
CA TYR A 442 21.27 25.87 -8.46
C TYR A 442 21.30 24.31 -8.54
N ASP A 443 22.27 23.65 -7.94
CA ASP A 443 22.44 22.20 -8.03
C ASP A 443 21.59 21.48 -6.98
N VAL A 444 20.26 21.47 -7.17
CA VAL A 444 19.31 20.73 -6.33
C VAL A 444 19.45 19.21 -6.46
N LEU A 445 19.18 18.47 -5.37
CA LEU A 445 19.20 17.00 -5.34
C LEU A 445 18.08 16.40 -6.21
N SER A 446 16.96 17.09 -6.28
CA SER A 446 15.78 16.76 -7.08
C SER A 446 15.06 18.06 -7.42
N PRO A 447 14.39 18.21 -8.57
CA PRO A 447 13.56 19.41 -8.83
C PRO A 447 12.43 19.59 -7.80
N ASN A 448 12.02 18.50 -7.14
CA ASN A 448 10.99 18.54 -6.10
C ASN A 448 11.54 18.77 -4.68
N ILE A 449 12.87 18.91 -4.51
CA ILE A 449 13.49 19.25 -3.22
C ILE A 449 14.28 20.53 -3.41
N HIS A 450 13.72 21.62 -2.89
CA HIS A 450 14.30 22.95 -3.03
C HIS A 450 15.55 23.12 -2.16
N THR A 451 16.26 24.20 -2.45
CA THR A 451 17.47 24.64 -1.74
C THR A 451 17.25 25.07 -0.30
N ASP A 452 16.01 25.25 0.13
CA ASP A 452 15.62 25.53 1.51
C ASP A 452 15.08 24.27 2.21
N GLY A 453 15.23 23.10 1.57
CA GLY A 453 14.70 21.83 2.01
C GLY A 453 13.21 21.63 1.69
N LYS A 454 12.51 22.61 1.10
CA LYS A 454 11.07 22.50 0.81
C LYS A 454 10.78 21.38 -0.17
N VAL A 455 9.84 20.51 0.20
CA VAL A 455 9.38 19.41 -0.64
C VAL A 455 8.16 19.85 -1.47
N CYS A 456 8.25 19.69 -2.79
CA CYS A 456 7.20 20.06 -3.74
C CYS A 456 6.38 18.86 -4.18
N LEU A 457 5.17 18.76 -3.62
CA LEU A 457 4.15 17.76 -3.96
C LEU A 457 2.77 18.44 -3.96
N SER A 458 1.92 18.09 -4.92
CA SER A 458 0.54 18.57 -4.95
C SER A 458 -0.20 18.18 -3.67
N LEU A 459 0.05 16.98 -3.16
CA LEU A 459 -0.55 16.43 -1.93
C LEU A 459 -0.19 17.24 -0.68
N LEU A 460 0.95 17.94 -0.68
CA LEU A 460 1.38 18.84 0.39
C LEU A 460 0.93 20.29 0.14
N ASN A 461 0.16 20.53 -0.93
CA ASN A 461 -0.21 21.85 -1.43
C ASN A 461 0.99 22.76 -1.70
N THR A 462 2.17 22.17 -2.01
CA THR A 462 3.40 22.91 -2.35
C THR A 462 3.68 22.88 -3.85
N TRP A 463 2.85 22.20 -4.62
CA TRP A 463 2.89 22.18 -6.08
C TRP A 463 1.48 22.23 -6.66
N VAL A 464 1.37 22.63 -7.93
CA VAL A 464 0.10 22.62 -8.66
C VAL A 464 -0.39 21.18 -8.87
N GLY A 465 -1.70 20.99 -8.89
CA GLY A 465 -2.35 19.70 -9.11
C GLY A 465 -3.86 19.88 -9.21
N SER A 466 -4.55 18.86 -9.70
CA SER A 466 -6.01 18.82 -9.65
C SER A 466 -6.52 18.83 -8.21
N ALA A 467 -7.79 19.20 -8.01
CA ALA A 467 -8.39 19.22 -6.68
C ALA A 467 -8.24 17.87 -5.96
N GLN A 468 -8.32 16.74 -6.66
CA GLN A 468 -8.17 15.40 -6.09
C GLN A 468 -6.71 15.03 -5.75
N GLU A 469 -5.73 15.72 -6.36
CA GLU A 469 -4.30 15.52 -6.12
C GLU A 469 -3.75 16.40 -5.00
N GLN A 470 -4.54 17.40 -4.57
CA GLN A 470 -4.25 18.24 -3.43
C GLN A 470 -4.70 17.59 -2.12
N TRP A 471 -4.17 18.07 -1.00
CA TRP A 471 -4.54 17.59 0.33
C TRP A 471 -6.06 17.60 0.52
N GLN A 472 -6.64 16.42 0.76
CA GLN A 472 -8.05 16.25 1.06
C GLN A 472 -8.24 16.14 2.58
N PRO A 473 -8.90 17.11 3.23
CA PRO A 473 -9.18 17.06 4.65
C PRO A 473 -9.84 15.75 5.04
N ASN A 474 -9.33 15.13 6.10
CA ASN A 474 -9.80 13.85 6.62
C ASN A 474 -9.67 12.64 5.67
N VAL A 475 -9.13 12.78 4.46
CA VAL A 475 -8.99 11.68 3.49
C VAL A 475 -7.51 11.37 3.18
N SER A 476 -6.70 12.39 2.88
CA SER A 476 -5.26 12.23 2.66
C SER A 476 -4.56 11.81 3.95
N THR A 477 -3.55 10.93 3.86
CA THR A 477 -2.87 10.33 5.03
C THR A 477 -1.37 10.61 5.05
N LEU A 478 -0.72 10.49 6.22
CA LEU A 478 0.74 10.57 6.33
C LEU A 478 1.42 9.47 5.52
N LEU A 479 0.85 8.26 5.53
CA LEU A 479 1.29 7.15 4.69
C LEU A 479 1.33 7.58 3.20
N SER A 480 0.27 8.21 2.70
CA SER A 480 0.22 8.67 1.30
C SER A 480 1.28 9.72 0.98
N VAL A 481 1.65 10.58 1.94
CA VAL A 481 2.75 11.54 1.80
C VAL A 481 4.09 10.82 1.69
N PHE A 482 4.41 9.90 2.59
CA PHE A 482 5.69 9.18 2.59
C PHE A 482 5.87 8.30 1.35
N VAL A 483 4.81 7.61 0.93
CA VAL A 483 4.80 6.83 -0.30
C VAL A 483 4.97 7.72 -1.53
N SER A 484 4.37 8.90 -1.54
CA SER A 484 4.53 9.86 -2.63
C SER A 484 5.96 10.38 -2.75
N ILE A 485 6.60 10.73 -1.62
CA ILE A 485 8.02 11.12 -1.60
C ILE A 485 8.91 9.97 -2.12
N GLN A 486 8.71 8.75 -1.61
CA GLN A 486 9.50 7.61 -2.04
C GLN A 486 9.34 7.31 -3.54
N SER A 487 8.11 7.39 -4.07
CA SER A 487 7.79 6.95 -5.43
C SER A 487 8.09 8.01 -6.48
N PHE A 488 7.60 9.24 -6.27
CA PHE A 488 7.65 10.31 -7.28
C PHE A 488 8.91 11.17 -7.21
N ILE A 489 9.56 11.22 -6.04
CA ILE A 489 10.80 11.98 -5.87
C ILE A 489 11.98 11.01 -5.89
N LEU A 490 12.08 10.15 -4.87
CA LEU A 490 13.24 9.26 -4.68
C LEU A 490 13.17 7.98 -5.55
N GLY A 491 12.09 7.81 -6.31
CA GLY A 491 11.83 6.67 -7.18
C GLY A 491 11.85 6.99 -8.66
N GLU A 492 11.87 8.27 -9.05
CA GLU A 492 11.84 8.69 -10.45
C GLU A 492 13.18 8.36 -11.16
N PRO A 493 13.18 7.50 -12.19
CA PRO A 493 14.40 7.16 -12.92
C PRO A 493 15.02 8.32 -13.71
N ASN A 494 14.25 9.34 -14.06
CA ASN A 494 14.69 10.51 -14.82
C ASN A 494 14.15 11.80 -14.17
N PRO A 495 14.69 12.23 -13.01
CA PRO A 495 14.12 13.32 -12.22
C PRO A 495 14.11 14.65 -12.95
N TYR A 496 14.94 14.80 -13.99
CA TYR A 496 14.96 15.98 -14.85
C TYR A 496 13.58 16.33 -15.44
N ARG A 497 12.73 15.33 -15.70
CA ARG A 497 11.37 15.55 -16.21
C ARG A 497 10.45 16.29 -15.23
N ASN A 498 10.82 16.32 -13.95
CA ASN A 498 10.03 16.98 -12.92
C ASN A 498 10.26 18.49 -12.93
N ASN A 499 11.20 18.99 -13.74
CA ASN A 499 11.30 20.42 -14.04
C ASN A 499 10.12 20.84 -14.94
N PRO A 500 9.46 21.99 -14.66
CA PRO A 500 8.41 22.51 -15.52
C PRO A 500 8.84 22.61 -16.98
N GLY A 501 8.03 22.05 -17.90
CA GLY A 501 8.29 22.08 -19.34
C GLY A 501 9.24 21.01 -19.87
N MET A 502 9.79 20.14 -19.00
CA MET A 502 10.76 19.10 -19.39
C MET A 502 10.15 17.69 -19.39
N GLU A 503 8.82 17.55 -19.39
CA GLU A 503 8.12 16.27 -19.21
C GLU A 503 8.44 15.26 -20.32
N GLY A 504 8.71 15.73 -21.54
CA GLY A 504 9.08 14.92 -22.70
C GLY A 504 10.57 14.60 -22.81
N GLU A 505 11.41 15.16 -21.94
CA GLU A 505 12.87 15.15 -22.09
C GLU A 505 13.59 14.01 -21.37
N GLY A 506 12.88 12.96 -20.95
CA GLY A 506 13.46 11.90 -20.13
C GLY A 506 14.73 11.23 -20.72
N ASN A 507 14.87 11.22 -22.05
CA ASN A 507 16.02 10.63 -22.75
C ASN A 507 17.06 11.65 -23.24
N SER A 508 16.86 12.95 -22.96
CA SER A 508 17.74 14.02 -23.43
C SER A 508 19.13 13.91 -22.82
N GLN A 509 20.11 14.55 -23.46
CA GLN A 509 21.47 14.60 -22.90
C GLN A 509 21.50 15.36 -21.57
N ALA A 510 20.63 16.36 -21.40
CA ALA A 510 20.45 17.08 -20.16
C ALA A 510 19.91 16.16 -19.04
N SER A 511 18.89 15.35 -19.33
CA SER A 511 18.37 14.34 -18.38
C SER A 511 19.46 13.35 -17.95
N LYS A 512 20.26 12.85 -18.89
CA LYS A 512 21.39 11.94 -18.58
C LYS A 512 22.47 12.62 -17.75
N ALA A 513 22.80 13.88 -18.04
CA ALA A 513 23.77 14.65 -17.25
C ALA A 513 23.25 14.90 -15.83
N TYR A 514 21.97 15.27 -15.70
CA TYR A 514 21.30 15.46 -14.43
C TYR A 514 21.33 14.18 -13.58
N ASN A 515 20.97 13.02 -14.16
CA ASN A 515 21.05 11.73 -13.47
C ASN A 515 22.46 11.43 -12.93
N LYS A 516 23.51 11.74 -13.70
CA LYS A 516 24.89 11.55 -13.24
C LYS A 516 25.25 12.44 -12.06
N GLN A 517 24.79 13.70 -12.07
CA GLN A 517 24.98 14.60 -10.94
C GLN A 517 24.23 14.10 -9.70
N VAL A 518 22.97 13.70 -9.86
CA VAL A 518 22.17 13.14 -8.76
C VAL A 518 22.82 11.88 -8.19
N GLN A 519 23.34 10.97 -9.01
CA GLN A 519 24.08 9.80 -8.52
C GLN A 519 25.27 10.19 -7.63
N CYS A 520 26.07 11.17 -8.03
CA CYS A 520 27.19 11.64 -7.21
C CYS A 520 26.70 12.22 -5.87
N LYS A 521 25.63 13.01 -5.89
CA LYS A 521 25.01 13.59 -4.68
C LYS A 521 24.43 12.52 -3.77
N THR A 522 23.75 11.52 -4.33
CA THR A 522 23.22 10.37 -3.58
C THR A 522 24.36 9.65 -2.87
N VAL A 523 25.46 9.34 -3.56
CA VAL A 523 26.60 8.66 -2.93
C VAL A 523 27.20 9.53 -1.83
N LEU A 524 27.37 10.82 -2.06
CA LEU A 524 27.99 11.72 -1.09
C LEU A 524 27.10 11.93 0.16
N TYR A 525 25.85 12.32 -0.04
CA TYR A 525 24.99 12.83 1.04
C TYR A 525 24.04 11.78 1.61
N ALA A 526 23.70 10.76 0.84
CA ALA A 526 22.75 9.73 1.27
C ALA A 526 23.42 8.36 1.48
N MET A 527 24.74 8.25 1.27
CA MET A 527 25.50 7.01 1.56
C MET A 527 26.73 7.29 2.41
N LEU A 528 27.68 8.10 1.92
CA LEU A 528 28.95 8.36 2.62
C LEU A 528 28.75 9.10 3.94
N PHE A 529 27.82 10.07 4.00
CA PHE A 529 27.41 10.72 5.25
C PHE A 529 27.19 9.69 6.38
N TRP A 530 26.42 8.65 6.09
CA TRP A 530 26.04 7.63 7.06
C TRP A 530 27.17 6.69 7.49
N LEU A 531 28.27 6.65 6.73
CA LEU A 531 29.39 5.74 6.95
C LEU A 531 30.65 6.46 7.46
N GLU A 532 30.80 7.75 7.17
CA GLU A 532 32.03 8.49 7.43
C GLU A 532 31.86 9.64 8.44
N GLU A 533 30.65 10.21 8.58
CA GLU A 533 30.45 11.41 9.40
C GLU A 533 30.09 11.06 10.85
N GLU A 534 30.77 11.70 11.79
CA GLU A 534 30.58 11.44 13.23
C GLU A 534 29.17 11.83 13.71
N ASN A 535 28.56 12.83 13.07
CA ASN A 535 27.19 13.24 13.35
C ASN A 535 26.17 12.13 13.04
N ALA A 536 26.44 11.26 12.06
CA ALA A 536 25.57 10.12 11.77
C ALA A 536 25.49 9.14 12.96
N ASN A 537 26.55 9.04 13.76
CA ASN A 537 26.58 8.20 14.97
C ASN A 537 25.80 8.81 16.14
N ARG A 538 25.59 10.14 16.12
CA ARG A 538 24.77 10.87 17.10
C ARG A 538 23.33 11.05 16.65
N SER A 539 23.09 10.90 15.35
CA SER A 539 21.77 10.99 14.75
C SER A 539 20.82 9.94 15.33
N VAL A 540 19.55 10.31 15.43
CA VAL A 540 18.48 9.40 15.86
C VAL A 540 18.38 8.15 14.96
N TRP A 541 18.98 8.16 13.78
CA TRP A 541 18.93 7.06 12.81
C TRP A 541 20.10 6.07 12.87
N LYS A 542 21.07 6.26 13.78
CA LYS A 542 22.33 5.49 13.81
C LYS A 542 22.15 3.97 13.69
N GLU A 543 21.20 3.41 14.45
CA GLU A 543 20.95 1.95 14.51
C GLU A 543 20.38 1.43 13.20
N ILE A 544 19.39 2.13 12.63
CA ILE A 544 18.78 1.78 11.35
C ILE A 544 19.82 1.87 10.22
N SER A 545 20.66 2.90 10.25
CA SER A 545 21.74 3.09 9.29
C SER A 545 22.76 1.95 9.35
N ALA A 546 23.31 1.65 10.54
CA ALA A 546 24.28 0.59 10.74
C ALA A 546 23.77 -0.78 10.23
N GLU A 547 22.56 -1.17 10.64
CA GLU A 547 21.92 -2.42 10.20
C GLU A 547 21.65 -2.43 8.69
N TYR A 548 21.29 -1.29 8.11
CA TYR A 548 21.08 -1.17 6.67
C TYR A 548 22.38 -1.43 5.90
N TRP A 549 23.48 -0.79 6.31
CA TRP A 549 24.76 -0.93 5.63
C TRP A 549 25.37 -2.31 5.84
N LEU A 550 25.22 -2.91 7.02
CA LEU A 550 25.62 -4.28 7.30
C LEU A 550 24.94 -5.27 6.34
N HIS A 551 23.62 -5.18 6.19
CA HIS A 551 22.86 -6.17 5.42
C HIS A 551 22.73 -5.87 3.93
N LYS A 552 22.74 -4.59 3.54
CA LYS A 552 22.46 -4.15 2.16
C LYS A 552 23.62 -3.40 1.50
N GLY A 553 24.64 -3.00 2.25
CA GLY A 553 25.77 -2.21 1.76
C GLY A 553 26.45 -2.81 0.53
N LYS A 554 26.73 -4.12 0.52
CA LYS A 554 27.30 -4.80 -0.66
C LYS A 554 26.47 -4.61 -1.93
N LYS A 555 25.15 -4.79 -1.84
CA LYS A 555 24.23 -4.62 -2.98
C LYS A 555 24.15 -3.15 -3.45
N VAL A 556 24.27 -2.21 -2.52
CA VAL A 556 24.33 -0.78 -2.83
C VAL A 556 25.65 -0.45 -3.53
N LEU A 557 26.78 -0.94 -3.01
CA LEU A 557 28.10 -0.78 -3.62
C LEU A 557 28.14 -1.34 -5.05
N ASP A 558 27.55 -2.52 -5.29
CA ASP A 558 27.44 -3.09 -6.64
C ASP A 558 26.66 -2.16 -7.60
N THR A 559 25.61 -1.51 -7.08
CA THR A 559 24.82 -0.54 -7.84
C THR A 559 25.67 0.69 -8.19
N VAL A 560 26.42 1.22 -7.24
CA VAL A 560 27.31 2.38 -7.43
C VAL A 560 28.48 2.03 -8.37
N LYS A 561 29.07 0.84 -8.24
CA LYS A 561 30.07 0.31 -9.18
C LYS A 561 29.50 0.23 -10.59
N GLN A 562 28.25 -0.21 -10.75
CA GLN A 562 27.56 -0.21 -12.04
C GLN A 562 27.34 1.20 -12.59
N TRP A 563 26.93 2.17 -11.77
CA TRP A 563 26.84 3.57 -12.19
C TRP A 563 28.19 4.13 -12.65
N SER A 564 29.28 3.78 -11.96
CA SER A 564 30.62 4.29 -12.29
C SER A 564 31.10 3.92 -13.70
N LYS A 565 30.54 2.86 -14.31
CA LYS A 565 30.84 2.48 -15.70
C LYS A 565 30.38 3.54 -16.71
N SER A 566 29.26 4.22 -16.45
CA SER A 566 28.70 5.27 -17.34
C SER A 566 28.83 6.68 -16.77
N ASN A 567 29.20 6.81 -15.50
CA ASN A 567 29.41 8.05 -14.78
C ASN A 567 30.83 8.13 -14.19
N LYS A 568 31.78 8.60 -15.01
CA LYS A 568 33.18 8.77 -14.60
C LYS A 568 33.37 9.74 -13.43
N ALA A 569 32.43 10.66 -13.21
CA ALA A 569 32.51 11.62 -12.10
C ALA A 569 32.45 10.94 -10.73
N LEU A 570 31.90 9.72 -10.60
CA LEU A 570 31.94 8.96 -9.35
C LEU A 570 33.36 8.53 -8.94
N ARG A 571 34.29 8.44 -9.89
CA ARG A 571 35.70 8.04 -9.66
C ARG A 571 36.66 9.23 -9.57
N ALA A 572 36.20 10.41 -9.95
CA ALA A 572 37.00 11.64 -9.99
C ALA A 572 36.09 12.84 -9.70
N TYR A 573 35.36 12.77 -8.58
CA TYR A 573 34.41 13.78 -8.18
C TYR A 573 35.15 15.05 -7.76
N ASP A 574 34.86 16.15 -8.43
CA ASP A 574 35.42 17.46 -8.13
C ASP A 574 34.30 18.40 -7.67
N LYS A 575 34.36 18.80 -6.40
CA LYS A 575 33.38 19.69 -5.76
C LYS A 575 33.36 21.09 -6.42
N ALA A 576 34.44 21.50 -7.10
CA ALA A 576 34.59 22.82 -7.72
C ALA A 576 34.17 22.86 -9.21
N ASN A 577 34.19 21.75 -9.94
CA ASN A 577 33.94 21.69 -11.39
C ASN A 577 32.52 21.28 -11.79
N ASN A 578 31.64 21.01 -10.82
CA ASN A 578 30.24 20.71 -11.11
C ASN A 578 29.37 21.99 -11.23
N SER A 579 29.95 23.16 -10.94
CA SER A 579 29.42 24.46 -11.35
C SER A 579 29.91 24.79 -12.76
N TYR A 580 29.03 25.31 -13.62
CA TYR A 580 29.28 25.56 -15.04
C TYR A 580 30.45 26.51 -15.36
N HIS A 581 31.15 27.10 -14.39
CA HIS A 581 32.26 28.01 -14.64
C HIS A 581 33.30 28.00 -13.51
N ARG A 582 34.43 27.29 -13.70
CA ARG A 582 35.79 27.80 -13.45
C ARG A 582 36.84 26.76 -13.82
N ARG A 583 37.51 26.96 -14.97
CA ARG A 583 38.81 26.34 -15.24
C ARG A 583 39.82 26.88 -14.23
N GLY A 584 40.40 26.00 -13.41
CA GLY A 584 41.66 26.31 -12.71
C GLY A 584 41.76 25.79 -11.29
N ARG A 585 41.92 24.47 -11.11
CA ARG A 585 42.84 23.86 -10.13
C ARG A 585 42.89 22.35 -10.35
N THR A 586 44.06 21.86 -10.76
CA THR A 586 44.34 20.45 -11.07
C THR A 586 44.64 19.69 -9.77
N GLY A 587 43.60 19.34 -9.02
CA GLY A 587 43.65 18.26 -8.04
C GLY A 587 43.08 16.97 -8.65
N ARG A 588 43.59 15.79 -8.29
CA ARG A 588 42.87 14.53 -8.58
C ARG A 588 41.55 14.58 -7.81
N GLY A 589 40.42 14.56 -8.51
CA GLY A 589 39.09 14.48 -7.88
C GLY A 589 38.94 13.23 -6.99
N ALA A 590 38.01 13.26 -6.04
CA ALA A 590 37.78 12.19 -5.08
C ALA A 590 37.11 10.96 -5.74
N ASP A 591 37.59 9.76 -5.43
CA ASP A 591 36.90 8.52 -5.82
C ASP A 591 35.83 8.17 -4.78
N LEU A 592 34.57 8.52 -5.07
CA LEU A 592 33.43 8.28 -4.19
C LEU A 592 33.11 6.78 -4.05
N VAL A 593 33.43 5.98 -5.08
CA VAL A 593 33.17 4.53 -5.03
C VAL A 593 34.18 3.86 -4.11
N ALA A 594 35.46 4.25 -4.18
CA ALA A 594 36.50 3.75 -3.29
C ALA A 594 36.25 4.16 -1.84
N ARG A 595 35.77 5.40 -1.61
CA ARG A 595 35.32 5.85 -0.28
C ARG A 595 34.19 4.99 0.26
N LEU A 596 33.18 4.72 -0.55
CA LEU A 596 32.02 3.91 -0.15
C LEU A 596 32.44 2.47 0.21
N GLU A 597 33.33 1.88 -0.60
CA GLU A 597 33.90 0.56 -0.34
C GLU A 597 34.68 0.54 0.98
N LYS A 598 35.55 1.53 1.21
CA LYS A 598 36.31 1.67 2.47
C LYS A 598 35.39 1.85 3.68
N GLY A 599 34.36 2.69 3.59
CA GLY A 599 33.40 2.91 4.68
C GLY A 599 32.67 1.62 5.09
N LEU A 600 32.27 0.81 4.10
CA LEU A 600 31.65 -0.49 4.36
C LEU A 600 32.62 -1.51 4.97
N GLU A 601 33.90 -1.50 4.57
CA GLU A 601 34.94 -2.35 5.17
C GLU A 601 35.23 -1.97 6.62
N SER A 602 35.29 -0.66 6.93
CA SER A 602 35.48 -0.18 8.31
C SER A 602 34.33 -0.63 9.21
N LEU A 603 33.08 -0.45 8.75
CA LEU A 603 31.88 -0.87 9.49
C LEU A 603 31.90 -2.38 9.79
N GLY A 604 32.33 -3.20 8.83
CA GLY A 604 32.46 -4.65 9.01
C GLY A 604 33.44 -5.03 10.13
N LYS A 605 34.59 -4.34 10.19
CA LYS A 605 35.62 -4.59 11.22
C LYS A 605 35.17 -4.18 12.62
N GLU A 606 34.52 -3.03 12.75
CA GLU A 606 34.00 -2.56 14.05
C GLU A 606 32.99 -3.54 14.65
N LEU A 607 32.13 -4.14 13.81
CA LEU A 607 31.14 -5.13 14.24
C LEU A 607 31.76 -6.49 14.60
N ASP A 608 32.79 -6.93 13.85
CA ASP A 608 33.58 -8.11 14.18
C ASP A 608 34.28 -7.98 15.54
N GLU A 609 34.85 -6.80 15.84
CA GLU A 609 35.52 -6.49 17.12
C GLU A 609 34.55 -6.42 18.31
N GLN A 610 33.29 -6.04 18.07
CA GLN A 610 32.22 -6.04 19.09
C GLN A 610 31.56 -7.42 19.29
N GLY A 611 32.03 -8.47 18.62
CA GLY A 611 31.50 -9.83 18.74
C GLY A 611 30.13 -10.03 18.05
N MET A 612 29.68 -9.06 17.24
CA MET A 612 28.42 -9.11 16.51
C MET A 612 28.67 -9.48 15.04
N ILE A 613 28.66 -10.79 14.77
CA ILE A 613 28.61 -11.47 13.47
C ILE A 613 29.94 -11.56 12.69
N LYS A 614 30.45 -12.80 12.53
CA LYS A 614 31.51 -13.18 11.57
C LYS A 614 30.99 -13.12 10.14
N TYR A 615 31.46 -12.19 9.32
CA TYR A 615 31.46 -12.37 7.86
C TYR A 615 32.87 -12.78 7.39
N ARG A 616 32.99 -14.01 6.85
CA ARG A 616 34.12 -14.36 5.96
C ARG A 616 33.82 -13.76 4.59
N TYR A 617 34.64 -12.80 4.18
CA TYR A 617 34.63 -12.16 2.86
C TYR A 617 34.77 -13.16 1.70
#